data_AF-A0A7Y0N0X5-F1
#
_entry.id   AF-A0A7Y0N0X5-F1
#
_cell.length_a   1.000
_cell.length_b   1.000
_cell.length_c   1.000
_cell.angle_alpha   90.00
_cell.angle_beta   90.00
_cell.angle_gamma   90.00
#
_symmetry.space_group_name_H-M   'P 1'
#
loop_
_entity.id
_entity.type
_entity.pdbx_description
1 polymer ?
#
loop_
_entity_poly.entity_id
_entity_poly.type
_entity_poly.pdbx_seq_one_letter_code
_entity_poly.pdbx_strand_id
1 'polypeptide(L)' 'MVSKLEFSHAVAAIRKERGLTQGQLADELARSYSAFESLNQPTLSQWESGKVTPSLLKRLAFAHYIGKQYQYTSSEYKRV' A
#
# COMPACT_ATOMS: atom_id res chain seq x y z
N MET A 1 2.06 -4.74 -12.26
CA MET A 1 0.74 -4.28 -11.75
C MET A 1 0.61 -4.68 -10.28
N VAL A 2 -0.24 -4.01 -9.51
CA VAL A 2 -0.59 -4.39 -8.12
C VAL A 2 -2.10 -4.62 -8.05
N SER A 3 -2.53 -5.67 -7.38
CA SER A 3 -3.94 -5.94 -7.12
C SER A 3 -4.22 -5.90 -5.62
N LYS A 4 -5.49 -6.05 -5.22
CA LYS A 4 -5.85 -6.24 -3.81
C LYS A 4 -5.14 -7.44 -3.18
N LEU A 5 -4.99 -8.54 -3.92
CA LEU A 5 -4.38 -9.78 -3.43
C LEU A 5 -2.86 -9.65 -3.26
N GLU A 6 -2.21 -8.93 -4.18
CA GLU A 6 -0.76 -8.73 -4.17
C GLU A 6 -0.31 -7.58 -3.26
N PHE A 7 -1.26 -6.84 -2.66
CA PHE A 7 -0.93 -5.60 -1.96
C PHE A 7 0.04 -5.81 -0.79
N SER A 8 -0.23 -6.78 0.10
CA SER A 8 0.61 -7.06 1.26
C SER A 8 2.05 -7.41 0.85
N HIS A 9 2.17 -8.26 -0.16
CA HIS A 9 3.45 -8.66 -0.72
C HIS A 9 4.17 -7.48 -1.39
N ALA A 10 3.46 -6.65 -2.14
CA ALA A 10 4.03 -5.48 -2.79
C ALA A 10 4.59 -4.44 -1.79
N VAL A 11 3.89 -4.20 -0.67
CA VAL A 11 4.37 -3.33 0.42
C VAL A 11 5.66 -3.90 1.03
N ALA A 12 5.67 -5.19 1.37
CA ALA A 12 6.85 -5.82 1.94
C ALA A 12 8.03 -5.85 0.96
N ALA A 13 7.77 -6.08 -0.34
CA ALA A 13 8.78 -6.12 -1.38
C ALA A 13 9.46 -4.76 -1.54
N ILE A 14 8.70 -3.68 -1.74
CA ILE A 14 9.31 -2.35 -1.94
C ILE A 14 10.07 -1.88 -0.70
N ARG A 15 9.58 -2.21 0.50
CA ARG A 15 10.27 -1.87 1.74
C ARG A 15 11.65 -2.54 1.80
N LYS A 16 11.69 -3.85 1.51
CA LYS A 16 12.92 -4.66 1.54
C LYS A 16 13.88 -4.25 0.43
N GLU A 17 13.38 -4.02 -0.78
CA GLU A 17 14.16 -3.54 -1.93
C GLU A 17 14.89 -2.23 -1.62
N ARG A 18 14.24 -1.32 -0.90
CA ARG A 18 14.81 -0.04 -0.49
C ARG A 18 15.58 -0.07 0.85
N GLY A 19 15.68 -1.23 1.49
CA GLY A 19 16.37 -1.38 2.79
C GLY A 19 15.73 -0.60 3.94
N LEU A 20 14.41 -0.35 3.88
CA LEU A 20 13.71 0.48 4.86
C LEU A 20 13.17 -0.35 6.03
N THR A 21 13.10 0.27 7.21
CA THR A 21 12.25 -0.19 8.31
C THR A 21 10.78 0.07 8.00
N GLN A 22 9.88 -0.59 8.71
CA GLN A 22 8.44 -0.37 8.56
C GLN A 22 8.04 1.08 8.95
N GLY A 23 8.72 1.68 9.94
CA GLY A 23 8.49 3.09 10.29
C GLY A 23 8.92 4.03 9.16
N GLN A 24 10.11 3.84 8.61
CA GLN A 24 10.62 4.69 7.54
C GLN A 24 9.73 4.66 6.28
N LEU A 25 9.24 3.49 5.87
CA LEU A 25 8.31 3.41 4.74
C LEU A 25 6.96 4.06 5.06
N ALA A 26 6.44 3.90 6.29
CA ALA A 26 5.22 4.58 6.71
C ALA A 26 5.37 6.10 6.61
N ASP A 27 6.48 6.63 7.11
CA ASP A 27 6.79 8.06 7.07
C ASP A 27 6.98 8.58 5.63
N GLU A 28 7.63 7.80 4.75
CA GLU A 28 7.81 8.15 3.34
C GLU A 28 6.47 8.21 2.60
N LEU A 29 5.59 7.23 2.84
CA LEU A 29 4.24 7.22 2.27
C LEU A 29 3.40 8.40 2.78
N ALA A 30 3.43 8.68 4.10
CA ALA A 30 2.71 9.79 4.71
C ALA A 30 3.11 11.15 4.13
N ARG A 31 4.39 11.33 3.76
CA ARG A 31 4.88 12.54 3.06
C ARG A 31 4.51 12.59 1.58
N SER A 32 4.23 11.45 0.96
CA SER A 32 4.01 11.34 -0.49
C SER A 32 2.55 11.59 -0.88
N TYR A 33 1.60 11.09 -0.11
CA TYR A 33 0.16 11.23 -0.40
C TYR A 33 -0.63 11.46 0.89
N SER A 34 -1.57 12.41 0.86
CA SER A 34 -2.51 12.66 1.97
C SER A 34 -3.34 11.43 2.36
N ALA A 35 -3.52 10.48 1.43
CA ALA A 35 -4.15 9.19 1.71
C ALA A 35 -3.46 8.37 2.83
N PHE A 36 -2.19 8.70 3.14
CA PHE A 36 -1.33 8.05 4.12
C PHE A 36 -1.02 8.91 5.34
N GLU A 37 -1.67 10.07 5.54
CA GLU A 37 -1.35 11.00 6.64
C GLU A 37 -1.35 10.35 8.03
N SER A 38 -2.26 9.39 8.27
CA SER A 38 -2.35 8.63 9.53
C SER A 38 -1.60 7.29 9.54
N LEU A 39 -0.81 7.00 8.51
CA LEU A 39 -0.07 5.75 8.41
C LEU A 39 1.10 5.74 9.41
N ASN A 40 1.18 4.66 10.20
CA ASN A 40 2.23 4.45 11.19
C ASN A 40 2.85 3.05 11.03
N GLN A 41 3.97 2.81 11.71
CA GLN A 41 4.67 1.53 11.68
C GLN A 41 3.76 0.31 12.00
N PRO A 42 2.94 0.31 13.08
CA PRO A 42 2.03 -0.80 13.35
C PRO A 42 1.05 -1.08 12.20
N THR A 43 0.49 -0.03 11.60
CA THR A 43 -0.46 -0.15 10.49
C THR A 43 0.22 -0.71 9.26
N LEU A 44 1.43 -0.25 8.94
CA LEU A 44 2.22 -0.81 7.84
C LEU A 44 2.55 -2.30 8.09
N SER A 45 2.86 -2.68 9.32
CA SER A 45 3.08 -4.09 9.68
C SER A 45 1.83 -4.96 9.47
N GLN A 46 0.64 -4.44 9.78
CA GLN A 46 -0.62 -5.12 9.50
C GLN A 46 -0.91 -5.24 8.00
N TRP A 47 -0.44 -4.29 7.18
CA TRP A 47 -0.54 -4.39 5.72
C TRP A 47 0.40 -5.46 5.18
N GLU A 48 1.66 -5.49 5.61
CA GLU A 48 2.65 -6.48 5.16
C GLU A 48 2.25 -7.91 5.53
N SER A 49 1.65 -8.10 6.71
CA SER A 49 1.13 -9.41 7.16
C SER A 49 -0.20 -9.79 6.50
N GLY A 50 -0.83 -8.90 5.74
CA GLY A 50 -2.16 -9.11 5.15
C GLY A 50 -3.31 -9.10 6.17
N LYS A 51 -3.03 -8.88 7.46
CA LYS A 51 -4.04 -8.79 8.53
C LYS A 51 -5.04 -7.67 8.28
N VAL A 52 -4.57 -6.56 7.72
CA VAL A 52 -5.43 -5.44 7.29
C VAL A 52 -5.15 -5.14 5.83
N THR A 53 -6.21 -5.22 5.02
CA THR A 53 -6.19 -4.65 3.67
C THR A 53 -6.72 -3.21 3.74
N PRO A 54 -5.98 -2.19 3.27
CA PRO A 54 -6.42 -0.81 3.38
C PRO A 54 -7.60 -0.48 2.44
N SER A 55 -8.03 0.77 2.34
CA SER A 55 -9.06 1.17 1.38
C SER A 55 -8.56 1.12 -0.07
N LEU A 56 -9.48 1.14 -1.04
CA LEU A 56 -9.12 1.21 -2.47
C LEU A 56 -8.27 2.45 -2.77
N LEU A 57 -8.63 3.61 -2.23
CA LEU A 57 -7.85 4.85 -2.38
C LEU A 57 -6.38 4.68 -1.95
N LYS A 58 -6.13 4.06 -0.80
CA LYS A 58 -4.77 3.78 -0.31
C LYS A 58 -4.03 2.79 -1.22
N ARG A 59 -4.71 1.78 -1.76
CA ARG A 59 -4.11 0.84 -2.72
C ARG A 59 -3.75 1.53 -4.04
N LEU A 60 -4.60 2.43 -4.53
CA LEU A 60 -4.35 3.23 -5.73
C LEU A 60 -3.16 4.18 -5.53
N ALA A 61 -3.15 4.92 -4.43
CA ALA A 61 -2.04 5.80 -4.06
C ALA A 61 -0.73 5.02 -3.94
N PHE A 62 -0.76 3.82 -3.35
CA PHE A 62 0.42 2.98 -3.24
C PHE A 62 0.90 2.44 -4.59
N ALA A 63 -0.03 2.01 -5.46
CA ALA A 63 0.32 1.58 -6.82
C ALA A 63 1.00 2.72 -7.60
N HIS A 64 0.44 3.93 -7.52
CA HIS A 64 1.03 5.12 -8.11
C HIS A 64 2.41 5.45 -7.52
N TYR A 65 2.57 5.38 -6.20
CA TYR A 65 3.84 5.59 -5.50
C TYR A 65 4.97 4.68 -5.99
N ILE A 66 4.67 3.40 -6.26
CA ILE A 66 5.68 2.45 -6.79
C ILE A 66 5.72 2.40 -8.31
N GLY A 67 5.08 3.34 -9.00
CA GLY A 67 5.07 3.43 -10.47
C GLY A 67 4.39 2.24 -11.16
N LYS A 68 3.43 1.58 -10.52
CA LYS A 68 2.69 0.43 -11.08
C LYS A 68 1.21 0.76 -11.27
N GLN A 69 0.61 0.17 -12.28
CA GLN A 69 -0.85 0.21 -12.46
C GLN A 69 -1.57 -0.67 -11.42
N TYR A 70 -2.74 -0.22 -10.99
CA TYR A 70 -3.62 -0.99 -10.12
C TYR A 70 -4.57 -1.87 -10.93
N GLN A 71 -4.66 -3.15 -10.57
CA GLN A 71 -5.59 -4.10 -11.16
C GLN A 71 -6.80 -4.27 -10.23
N TYR A 72 -7.94 -3.77 -10.70
CA TYR A 72 -9.21 -3.88 -10.00
C TYR A 72 -9.73 -5.32 -10.05
N THR A 73 -10.32 -5.76 -8.94
CA THR A 73 -11.15 -6.96 -8.88
C THR A 73 -12.56 -6.65 -9.39
N SER A 74 -13.30 -7.69 -9.80
CA SER A 74 -14.67 -7.53 -10.33
C SER A 74 -15.63 -6.84 -9.35
N SER A 75 -15.38 -6.95 -8.04
CA SER A 75 -16.17 -6.28 -7.00
C SER A 75 -15.82 -4.80 -6.81
N GLU A 76 -14.64 -4.36 -7.24
CA GLU A 76 -14.21 -2.96 -7.20
C GLU A 76 -14.69 -2.19 -8.43
N TYR A 77 -14.86 -2.85 -9.57
CA TYR A 77 -15.43 -2.25 -10.78
C TYR A 77 -16.89 -1.78 -10.62
N LYS A 78 -17.68 -2.46 -9.77
CA LYS A 78 -19.11 -2.15 -9.59
C LYS A 78 -19.39 -0.93 -8.70
N ARG A 79 -18.36 -0.26 -8.18
CA ARG A 79 -18.48 0.85 -7.21
C ARG A 79 -17.98 2.19 -7.75
N VAL A 80 -17.83 2.32 -9.06
CA VAL A 80 -17.51 3.60 -9.73
C VAL A 80 -18.71 4.04 -10.54
#